data_AF-A0A522Z687-F1
#
_entry.id   AF-A0A522Z687-F1
#
_cell.length_a   1.000
_cell.length_b   1.000
_cell.length_c   1.000
_cell.angle_alpha   90.00
_cell.angle_beta   90.00
_cell.angle_gamma   90.00
#
_symmetry.space_group_name_H-M   'P 1'
#
loop_
_entity.id
_entity.type
_entity.pdbx_description
1 polymer ?
#
loop_
_entity_poly.entity_id
_entity_poly.type
_entity_poly.pdbx_seq_one_letter_code
_entity_poly.pdbx_strand_id
1 'polypeptide(L)'
;MKTLLALSFLVLAVPAFAESGPCKEDMERLCKGVEHGGGAVKKCMKEHEAELSEGCRAMIGKMKEKAAEKKDAAEEACKADKEKFCKDVEPGEGRIMKCLKEHDAELSESCKAMSGKIKEKHEKMKAMKEKGEACKADKEKFCKDVKPGEGRIVECLKAHEAELSEGCRKTKGEKHEKKEKPAGKEKAPESKQG
;
A
#
# COMPACT_ATOMS: atom_id res chain seq x y z
N MET A 1 44.26 -41.50 -28.12
CA MET A 1 43.59 -40.19 -28.34
C MET A 1 42.11 -40.44 -28.48
N LYS A 2 41.28 -39.59 -27.84
CA LYS A 2 39.79 -39.62 -27.79
C LYS A 2 39.26 -40.62 -26.73
N THR A 3 38.44 -40.25 -25.75
CA THR A 3 37.62 -39.05 -25.58
C THR A 3 37.22 -38.94 -24.11
N LEU A 4 37.34 -37.72 -23.56
CA LEU A 4 36.77 -37.29 -22.28
C LEU A 4 35.24 -37.36 -22.33
N LEU A 5 34.60 -37.85 -21.27
CA LEU A 5 33.23 -37.44 -20.91
C LEU A 5 33.21 -37.09 -19.43
N ALA A 6 33.46 -35.81 -19.17
CA ALA A 6 33.11 -35.16 -17.92
C ALA A 6 31.58 -35.07 -17.86
N LEU A 7 30.97 -35.82 -16.94
CA LEU A 7 29.57 -35.65 -16.56
C LEU A 7 29.46 -34.38 -15.72
N SER A 8 29.44 -33.24 -16.40
CA SER A 8 29.03 -31.97 -15.85
C SER A 8 27.59 -32.12 -15.34
N PHE A 9 27.43 -32.20 -14.02
CA PHE A 9 26.12 -32.05 -13.38
C PHE A 9 25.58 -30.67 -13.76
N LEU A 10 24.61 -30.68 -14.67
CA LEU A 10 23.85 -29.52 -15.10
C LEU A 10 23.05 -29.08 -13.87
N VAL A 11 23.58 -28.06 -13.16
CA VAL A 11 22.83 -27.35 -12.13
C VAL A 11 21.62 -26.77 -12.86
N LEU A 12 20.46 -27.44 -12.71
CA LEU A 12 19.20 -26.88 -13.14
C LEU A 12 18.99 -25.63 -12.30
N ALA A 13 19.29 -24.48 -12.89
CA ALA A 13 18.84 -23.20 -12.40
C ALA A 13 17.31 -23.28 -12.34
N VAL A 14 16.79 -23.60 -11.16
CA VAL A 14 15.36 -23.56 -10.91
C VAL A 14 14.93 -22.12 -11.16
N PRO A 15 14.06 -21.87 -12.14
CA PRO A 15 13.66 -20.51 -12.48
C PRO A 15 13.00 -19.87 -11.26
N ALA A 16 13.40 -18.63 -10.97
CA ALA A 16 12.77 -17.80 -9.97
C ALA A 16 11.27 -17.72 -10.25
N PHE A 17 10.47 -18.45 -9.48
CA PHE A 17 9.03 -18.28 -9.42
C PHE A 17 8.76 -16.81 -9.09
N ALA A 18 7.88 -16.17 -9.85
CA ALA A 18 7.45 -14.79 -9.59
C ALA A 18 7.08 -14.65 -8.11
N GLU A 19 7.94 -13.98 -7.34
CA GLU A 19 7.85 -14.01 -5.88
C GLU A 19 6.66 -13.20 -5.44
N SER A 20 5.59 -13.92 -5.12
CA SER A 20 4.62 -13.45 -4.17
C SER A 20 5.32 -12.84 -2.96
N GLY A 21 4.88 -11.66 -2.53
CA GLY A 21 5.54 -10.91 -1.47
C GLY A 21 5.78 -11.73 -0.19
N PRO A 22 6.78 -11.36 0.62
CA PRO A 22 7.36 -12.21 1.65
C PRO A 22 6.42 -12.59 2.81
N CYS A 23 5.20 -12.05 2.83
CA CYS A 23 4.16 -12.37 3.80
C CYS A 23 3.07 -13.32 3.28
N LYS A 24 3.10 -13.74 2.02
CA LYS A 24 2.00 -14.54 1.44
C LYS A 24 1.83 -15.87 2.16
N GLU A 25 2.90 -16.63 2.33
CA GLU A 25 2.85 -17.97 2.93
C GLU A 25 2.42 -17.88 4.41
N ASP A 26 2.92 -16.88 5.12
CA ASP A 26 2.50 -16.59 6.50
C ASP A 26 1.01 -16.25 6.57
N MET A 27 0.50 -15.46 5.64
CA MET A 27 -0.93 -15.11 5.59
C MET A 27 -1.79 -16.35 5.34
N GLU A 28 -1.36 -17.28 4.47
CA GLU A 28 -2.09 -18.53 4.20
C GLU A 28 -2.03 -19.53 5.35
N ARG A 29 -0.92 -19.56 6.09
CA ARG A 29 -0.71 -20.46 7.22
C ARG A 29 -1.39 -19.95 8.50
N LEU A 30 -1.29 -18.65 8.78
CA LEU A 30 -1.67 -18.04 10.06
C LEU A 30 -3.02 -17.32 10.00
N CYS A 31 -3.37 -16.71 8.86
CA CYS A 31 -4.55 -15.85 8.73
C CYS A 31 -5.58 -16.37 7.72
N LYS A 32 -5.62 -17.70 7.50
CA LYS A 32 -6.60 -18.33 6.62
C LYS A 32 -8.02 -18.06 7.10
N GLY A 33 -8.88 -17.59 6.21
CA GLY A 33 -10.29 -17.32 6.52
C GLY A 33 -10.55 -15.96 7.19
N VAL A 34 -9.52 -15.15 7.44
CA VAL A 34 -9.72 -13.77 7.89
C VAL A 34 -10.32 -12.94 6.76
N GLU A 35 -11.46 -12.31 7.03
CA GLU A 35 -12.08 -11.40 6.07
C GLU A 35 -11.12 -10.26 5.72
N HIS A 36 -10.98 -9.99 4.42
CA HIS A 36 -10.13 -8.92 3.93
C HIS A 36 -10.89 -7.59 4.05
N GLY A 37 -10.20 -6.55 4.54
CA GLY A 37 -10.80 -5.25 4.81
C GLY A 37 -10.86 -4.93 6.30
N GLY A 38 -11.16 -3.68 6.64
CA GLY A 38 -11.32 -3.23 8.03
C GLY A 38 -10.09 -3.36 8.95
N GLY A 39 -8.95 -3.83 8.44
CA GLY A 39 -7.75 -4.10 9.23
C GLY A 39 -7.72 -5.48 9.91
N ALA A 40 -8.67 -6.38 9.63
CA ALA A 40 -8.72 -7.70 10.28
C ALA A 40 -7.45 -8.54 10.03
N VAL A 41 -6.96 -8.58 8.78
CA VAL A 41 -5.68 -9.25 8.44
C VAL A 41 -4.51 -8.63 9.20
N LYS A 42 -4.47 -7.30 9.34
CA LYS A 42 -3.42 -6.61 10.10
C LYS A 42 -3.46 -7.00 11.58
N LYS A 43 -4.66 -7.16 12.15
CA LYS A 43 -4.83 -7.62 13.54
C LYS A 43 -4.32 -9.06 13.68
N CYS A 44 -4.74 -9.97 12.80
CA CYS A 44 -4.27 -11.36 12.79
C CYS A 44 -2.73 -11.44 12.71
N MET A 45 -2.11 -10.74 11.75
CA MET A 45 -0.65 -10.75 11.60
C MET A 45 0.10 -10.17 12.82
N LYS A 46 -0.54 -9.26 13.58
CA LYS A 46 0.02 -8.75 14.83
C LYS A 46 -0.06 -9.79 15.95
N GLU A 47 -1.17 -10.53 16.04
CA GLU A 47 -1.35 -11.60 17.03
C GLU A 47 -0.38 -12.76 16.78
N HIS A 48 -0.03 -13.01 15.51
CA HIS A 48 0.93 -14.04 15.11
C HIS A 48 2.34 -13.48 14.80
N GLU A 49 2.70 -12.28 15.27
CA GLU A 49 3.97 -11.62 14.91
C GLU A 49 5.21 -12.50 15.22
N ALA A 50 5.14 -13.28 16.30
CA ALA A 50 6.20 -14.20 16.72
C ALA A 50 6.29 -15.49 15.89
N GLU A 51 5.32 -15.78 15.03
CA GLU A 51 5.25 -16.97 14.17
C GLU A 51 5.49 -16.65 12.69
N LEU A 52 5.59 -15.37 12.34
CA LEU A 52 5.89 -14.91 10.98
C LEU A 52 7.29 -15.37 10.54
N SER A 53 7.45 -15.63 9.25
CA SER A 53 8.77 -15.82 8.63
C SER A 53 9.66 -14.58 8.81
N GLU A 54 10.98 -14.79 8.74
CA GLU A 54 11.95 -13.69 8.78
C GLU A 54 11.67 -12.64 7.69
N GLY A 55 11.41 -13.11 6.47
CA GLY A 55 11.09 -12.25 5.34
C GLY A 55 9.84 -11.39 5.59
N CYS A 56 8.77 -11.98 6.13
CA CYS A 56 7.56 -11.21 6.43
C CYS A 56 7.78 -10.20 7.56
N ARG A 57 8.48 -10.60 8.65
CA ARG A 57 8.83 -9.67 9.75
C ARG A 57 9.66 -8.50 9.25
N ALA A 58 10.66 -8.76 8.42
CA ALA A 58 11.47 -7.71 7.82
C ALA A 58 10.64 -6.76 6.96
N MET A 59 9.68 -7.27 6.17
CA MET A 59 8.77 -6.44 5.38
C MET A 59 7.86 -5.59 6.26
N ILE A 60 7.28 -6.17 7.32
CA ILE A 60 6.43 -5.44 8.27
C ILE A 60 7.26 -4.39 9.01
N GLY A 61 8.49 -4.70 9.41
CA GLY A 61 9.43 -3.76 10.01
C GLY A 61 9.66 -2.54 9.12
N LYS A 62 10.01 -2.75 7.84
CA LYS A 62 10.16 -1.68 6.85
C LYS A 62 8.89 -0.85 6.66
N MET A 63 7.71 -1.48 6.73
CA MET A 63 6.43 -0.76 6.66
C MET A 63 6.16 0.08 7.93
N LYS A 64 6.51 -0.45 9.12
CA LYS A 64 6.41 0.27 10.40
C LYS A 64 7.36 1.47 10.43
N GLU A 65 8.60 1.30 9.99
CA GLU A 65 9.61 2.37 9.87
C GLU A 65 9.11 3.50 8.96
N LYS A 66 8.70 3.17 7.73
CA LYS A 66 8.13 4.18 6.80
C LYS A 66 6.88 4.86 7.34
N ALA A 67 6.11 4.20 8.20
CA ALA A 67 4.97 4.81 8.86
C ALA A 67 5.40 5.77 9.98
N ALA A 68 6.45 5.42 10.74
CA ALA A 68 7.07 6.30 11.72
C ALA A 68 7.67 7.54 11.05
N GLU A 69 8.47 7.40 10.00
CA GLU A 69 9.04 8.54 9.26
C GLU A 69 7.96 9.52 8.78
N LYS A 70 6.84 9.00 8.27
CA LYS A 70 5.71 9.84 7.83
C LYS A 70 5.00 10.53 8.98
N LYS A 71 4.92 9.87 10.14
CA LYS A 71 4.35 10.44 11.35
C LYS A 71 5.25 11.58 11.85
N ASP A 72 6.56 11.35 11.92
CA ASP A 72 7.53 12.34 12.37
C ASP A 72 7.55 13.54 11.43
N ALA A 73 7.52 13.31 10.11
CA ALA A 73 7.38 14.39 9.13
C ALA A 73 6.09 15.21 9.31
N ALA A 74 4.98 14.57 9.70
CA ALA A 74 3.72 15.27 9.97
C ALA A 74 3.75 16.04 11.29
N GLU A 75 4.37 15.45 12.31
CA GLU A 75 4.57 16.10 13.60
C GLU A 75 5.43 17.35 13.45
N GLU A 76 6.57 17.26 12.75
CA GLU A 76 7.44 18.40 12.48
C GLU A 76 6.75 19.47 11.63
N ALA A 77 6.06 19.08 10.56
CA ALA A 77 5.38 20.04 9.67
C ALA A 77 4.24 20.81 10.35
N CYS A 78 3.58 20.21 11.35
CA CYS A 78 2.41 20.75 12.03
C CYS A 78 2.66 21.13 13.50
N LYS A 79 3.90 21.04 14.01
CA LYS A 79 4.22 21.22 15.42
C LYS A 79 3.73 22.56 15.98
N ALA A 80 4.11 23.66 15.31
CA ALA A 80 3.74 25.00 15.75
C ALA A 80 2.21 25.23 15.71
N ASP A 81 1.54 24.72 14.67
CA ASP A 81 0.08 24.82 14.55
C ASP A 81 -0.62 23.99 15.63
N LYS A 82 -0.13 22.79 15.92
CA LYS A 82 -0.66 21.93 16.99
C LYS A 82 -0.55 22.61 18.35
N GLU A 83 0.59 23.21 18.67
CA GLU A 83 0.78 23.96 19.93
C GLU A 83 -0.11 25.20 19.99
N LYS A 84 -0.32 25.88 18.86
CA LYS A 84 -1.13 27.09 18.80
C LYS A 84 -2.63 26.81 18.94
N PHE A 85 -3.14 25.79 18.24
CA PHE A 85 -4.58 25.55 18.08
C PHE A 85 -5.09 24.34 18.88
N CYS A 86 -4.24 23.34 19.13
CA CYS A 86 -4.67 22.01 19.59
C CYS A 86 -3.93 21.52 20.84
N LYS A 87 -3.30 22.42 21.64
CA LYS A 87 -2.51 22.05 22.82
C LYS A 87 -3.31 21.30 23.91
N ASP A 88 -4.59 21.62 24.05
CA ASP A 88 -5.48 21.03 25.06
C ASP A 88 -6.22 19.78 24.53
N VAL A 89 -5.95 19.38 23.28
CA VAL A 89 -6.53 18.19 22.67
C VAL A 89 -5.66 17.00 23.03
N GLU A 90 -6.24 16.03 23.72
CA GLU A 90 -5.54 14.80 24.03
C GLU A 90 -5.17 14.01 22.75
N PRO A 91 -3.93 13.48 22.65
CA PRO A 91 -3.52 12.64 21.54
C PRO A 91 -4.35 11.35 21.40
N GLY A 92 -4.28 10.75 20.20
CA GLY A 92 -4.95 9.49 19.89
C GLY A 92 -6.22 9.67 19.04
N GLU A 93 -6.65 8.56 18.41
CA GLU A 93 -7.91 8.46 17.65
C GLU A 93 -8.14 9.53 16.56
N GLY A 94 -7.06 10.19 16.11
CA GLY A 94 -7.15 11.27 15.13
C GLY A 94 -7.70 12.59 15.69
N ARG A 95 -7.83 12.74 17.02
CA ARG A 95 -8.36 13.97 17.65
C ARG A 95 -7.56 15.23 17.27
N ILE A 96 -6.23 15.16 17.33
CA ILE A 96 -5.35 16.25 16.89
C ILE A 96 -5.57 16.60 15.41
N MET A 97 -5.69 15.59 14.54
CA MET A 97 -5.91 15.80 13.11
C MET A 97 -7.27 16.46 12.84
N LYS A 98 -8.29 16.12 13.64
CA LYS A 98 -9.61 16.77 13.57
C LYS A 98 -9.51 18.24 13.98
N CYS A 99 -8.85 18.54 15.09
CA CYS A 99 -8.62 19.92 15.53
C CYS A 99 -7.85 20.74 14.48
N LEU A 100 -6.74 20.23 13.95
CA LEU A 100 -5.98 20.92 12.90
C LEU A 100 -6.83 21.17 11.65
N LYS A 101 -7.75 20.26 11.31
CA LYS A 101 -8.69 20.43 10.19
C LYS A 101 -9.73 21.51 10.45
N GLU A 102 -10.14 21.74 11.69
CA GLU A 102 -11.05 22.85 12.05
C GLU A 102 -10.37 24.21 11.88
N HIS A 103 -9.04 24.26 11.99
CA HIS A 103 -8.21 25.45 11.77
C HIS A 103 -7.52 25.48 10.39
N ASP A 104 -7.97 24.70 9.40
CA ASP A 104 -7.26 24.47 8.12
C ASP A 104 -6.84 25.76 7.39
N ALA A 105 -7.67 26.82 7.47
CA ALA A 105 -7.38 28.12 6.87
C ALA A 105 -6.23 28.88 7.57
N GLU A 106 -6.07 28.69 8.87
CA GLU A 106 -5.12 29.39 9.74
C GLU A 106 -3.79 28.63 9.92
N LEU A 107 -3.72 27.39 9.45
CA LEU A 107 -2.53 26.57 9.49
C LEU A 107 -1.39 27.19 8.67
N SER A 108 -0.15 26.92 9.10
CA SER A 108 1.05 27.19 8.32
C SER A 108 1.04 26.46 6.96
N GLU A 109 1.79 26.98 5.99
CA GLU A 109 1.93 26.37 4.67
C GLU A 109 2.53 24.95 4.74
N SER A 110 3.46 24.70 5.68
CA SER A 110 4.03 23.37 5.90
C SER A 110 2.98 22.37 6.38
N CYS A 111 2.14 22.77 7.33
CA CYS A 111 1.10 21.90 7.86
C CYS A 111 -0.04 21.70 6.85
N LYS A 112 -0.41 22.73 6.08
CA LYS A 112 -1.37 22.64 4.96
C LYS A 112 -0.88 21.65 3.90
N ALA A 113 0.38 21.72 3.50
CA ALA A 113 0.96 20.81 2.52
C ALA A 113 0.95 19.35 3.02
N MET A 114 1.28 19.11 4.30
CA MET A 114 1.19 17.78 4.90
C MET A 114 -0.25 17.28 4.97
N SER A 115 -1.17 18.11 5.47
CA SER A 115 -2.60 17.81 5.55
C SER A 115 -3.22 17.53 4.18
N GLY A 116 -2.80 18.26 3.14
CA GLY A 116 -3.18 18.02 1.75
C GLY A 116 -2.81 16.62 1.26
N LYS A 117 -1.57 16.16 1.52
CA LYS A 117 -1.14 14.79 1.17
C LYS A 117 -1.97 13.72 1.89
N ILE A 118 -2.32 13.97 3.15
CA ILE A 118 -3.15 13.06 3.95
C ILE A 118 -4.58 13.03 3.41
N LYS A 119 -5.17 14.20 3.10
CA LYS A 119 -6.49 14.34 2.47
C LYS A 119 -6.53 13.61 1.12
N GLU A 120 -5.56 13.84 0.23
CA GLU A 120 -5.48 13.17 -1.06
C GLU A 120 -5.45 11.64 -0.92
N LYS A 121 -4.61 11.13 0.00
CA LYS A 121 -4.54 9.69 0.28
C LYS A 121 -5.86 9.17 0.82
N HIS A 122 -6.51 9.90 1.72
CA HIS A 122 -7.80 9.53 2.28
C HIS A 122 -8.88 9.44 1.20
N GLU A 123 -8.98 10.43 0.31
CA GLU A 123 -9.95 10.41 -0.79
C GLU A 123 -9.69 9.27 -1.76
N LYS A 124 -8.41 8.97 -2.08
CA LYS A 124 -8.07 7.79 -2.89
C LYS A 124 -8.49 6.48 -2.23
N MET A 125 -8.24 6.34 -0.93
CA MET A 125 -8.64 5.15 -0.17
C MET A 125 -10.16 5.01 -0.08
N LYS A 126 -10.87 6.13 0.15
CA LYS A 126 -12.33 6.19 0.16
C LYS A 126 -12.91 5.78 -1.20
N ALA A 127 -12.42 6.35 -2.29
CA ALA A 127 -12.84 5.99 -3.64
C ALA A 127 -12.58 4.51 -3.97
N MET A 128 -11.45 3.96 -3.53
CA MET A 128 -11.17 2.52 -3.70
C MET A 128 -12.12 1.65 -2.88
N LYS A 129 -12.48 2.07 -1.67
CA LYS A 129 -13.46 1.36 -0.83
C LYS A 129 -14.84 1.38 -1.48
N GLU A 130 -15.32 2.54 -1.93
CA GLU A 130 -16.61 2.69 -2.61
C GLU A 130 -16.69 1.83 -3.87
N LYS A 131 -15.60 1.79 -4.68
CA LYS A 131 -15.46 0.87 -5.82
C LYS A 131 -15.58 -0.60 -5.41
N GLY A 132 -14.87 -0.99 -4.36
CA GLY A 132 -14.92 -2.35 -3.83
C GLY A 132 -16.31 -2.74 -3.35
N GLU A 133 -17.02 -1.84 -2.69
CA GLU A 133 -18.39 -2.06 -2.20
C GLU A 133 -19.39 -2.16 -3.36
N ALA A 134 -19.29 -1.28 -4.36
CA ALA A 134 -20.15 -1.32 -5.55
C ALA A 134 -20.01 -2.63 -6.33
N CYS A 135 -18.81 -3.20 -6.36
CA CYS A 135 -18.51 -4.46 -7.04
C CYS A 135 -18.63 -5.71 -6.16
N LYS A 136 -19.09 -5.59 -4.90
CA LYS A 136 -19.12 -6.71 -3.96
C LYS A 136 -19.93 -7.90 -4.47
N ALA A 137 -21.16 -7.67 -4.93
CA ALA A 137 -22.02 -8.75 -5.43
C ALA A 137 -21.47 -9.40 -6.70
N ASP A 138 -20.94 -8.60 -7.62
CA ASP A 138 -20.34 -9.11 -8.86
C ASP A 138 -19.07 -9.92 -8.58
N LYS A 139 -18.25 -9.48 -7.63
CA LYS A 139 -17.07 -10.24 -7.18
C LYS A 139 -17.47 -11.61 -6.67
N GLU A 140 -18.52 -11.71 -5.84
CA GLU A 140 -18.98 -13.00 -5.31
C GLU A 140 -19.61 -13.88 -6.40
N LYS A 141 -20.26 -13.28 -7.40
CA LYS A 141 -20.87 -14.01 -8.52
C LYS A 141 -19.83 -14.56 -9.51
N PHE A 142 -18.86 -13.74 -9.90
CA PHE A 142 -17.95 -14.05 -11.01
C PHE A 142 -16.54 -14.44 -10.56
N CYS A 143 -16.09 -13.96 -9.41
CA CYS A 143 -14.68 -14.00 -9.00
C CYS A 143 -14.43 -14.67 -7.64
N LYS A 144 -15.40 -15.45 -7.12
CA LYS A 144 -15.29 -16.11 -5.80
C LYS A 144 -14.08 -17.05 -5.67
N ASP A 145 -13.69 -17.70 -6.76
CA ASP A 145 -12.58 -18.67 -6.79
C ASP A 145 -11.23 -18.00 -7.11
N VAL A 146 -11.22 -16.68 -7.33
CA VAL A 146 -10.00 -15.93 -7.62
C VAL A 146 -9.30 -15.54 -6.33
N LYS A 147 -8.03 -15.94 -6.20
CA LYS A 147 -7.21 -15.61 -5.03
C LYS A 147 -6.97 -14.09 -4.92
N PRO A 148 -7.28 -13.45 -3.78
CA PRO A 148 -7.01 -12.03 -3.55
C PRO A 148 -5.52 -11.65 -3.68
N GLY A 149 -5.28 -10.35 -3.89
CA GLY A 149 -3.93 -9.78 -4.08
C GLY A 149 -3.57 -9.57 -5.56
N GLU A 150 -2.51 -8.78 -5.78
CA GLU A 150 -1.89 -8.54 -7.10
C GLU A 150 -2.83 -8.03 -8.20
N GLY A 151 -4.01 -7.50 -7.84
CA GLY A 151 -4.98 -7.01 -8.82
C GLY A 151 -5.81 -8.11 -9.51
N ARG A 152 -5.64 -9.39 -9.17
CA ARG A 152 -6.32 -10.51 -9.85
C ARG A 152 -7.85 -10.40 -9.85
N ILE A 153 -8.43 -9.95 -8.74
CA ILE A 153 -9.88 -9.70 -8.64
C ILE A 153 -10.34 -8.59 -9.59
N VAL A 154 -9.52 -7.54 -9.75
CA VAL A 154 -9.82 -6.43 -10.67
C VAL A 154 -9.74 -6.91 -12.11
N GLU A 155 -8.78 -7.77 -12.44
CA GLU A 155 -8.68 -8.40 -13.77
C GLU A 155 -9.87 -9.31 -14.06
N CYS A 156 -10.28 -10.13 -13.10
CA CYS A 156 -11.48 -10.97 -13.22
C CYS A 156 -12.74 -10.12 -13.47
N LEU A 157 -12.97 -9.07 -12.67
CA LEU A 157 -14.12 -8.17 -12.86
C LEU A 157 -14.08 -7.47 -14.23
N LYS A 158 -12.89 -7.16 -14.77
CA LYS A 158 -12.75 -6.62 -16.13
C LYS A 158 -13.14 -7.64 -17.20
N ALA A 159 -12.79 -8.91 -17.03
CA ALA A 159 -13.17 -9.97 -17.97
C ALA A 159 -14.70 -10.17 -18.04
N HIS A 160 -15.41 -9.94 -16.93
CA HIS A 160 -16.88 -10.04 -16.84
C HIS A 160 -17.61 -8.70 -17.04
N GLU A 161 -16.96 -7.70 -17.65
CA GLU A 161 -17.45 -6.32 -17.73
C GLU A 161 -18.89 -6.17 -18.21
N ALA A 162 -19.28 -6.91 -19.26
CA ALA A 162 -20.63 -6.85 -19.83
C ALA A 162 -21.71 -7.38 -18.87
N GLU A 163 -21.31 -8.25 -17.93
CA GLU A 163 -22.19 -8.98 -17.02
C GLU A 163 -22.28 -8.35 -15.62
N LEU A 164 -21.40 -7.38 -15.32
CA LEU A 164 -21.36 -6.68 -14.04
C LEU A 164 -22.67 -5.92 -13.77
N SER A 165 -23.01 -5.71 -12.51
CA SER A 165 -24.06 -4.79 -12.10
C SER A 165 -23.79 -3.37 -12.61
N GLU A 166 -24.85 -2.59 -12.80
CA GLU A 166 -24.74 -1.18 -13.18
C GLU A 166 -23.91 -0.38 -12.16
N GLY A 167 -24.11 -0.65 -10.86
CA GLY A 167 -23.35 -0.03 -9.77
C GLY A 167 -21.85 -0.29 -9.90
N CYS A 168 -21.43 -1.54 -10.11
CA CYS A 168 -20.02 -1.86 -10.31
C CYS A 168 -19.45 -1.22 -11.58
N ARG A 169 -20.19 -1.25 -12.70
CA ARG A 169 -19.76 -0.64 -13.97
C ARG A 169 -19.50 0.86 -13.85
N LYS A 170 -20.35 1.60 -13.13
CA LYS A 170 -20.24 3.05 -12.96
C LYS A 170 -19.02 3.51 -12.16
N THR A 171 -18.49 2.65 -11.29
CA THR A 171 -17.34 3.01 -10.44
C THR A 171 -15.97 2.79 -11.10
N LYS A 172 -15.94 2.31 -12.35
CA LYS A 172 -14.71 2.20 -13.13
C LYS A 172 -14.09 3.58 -13.32
N GLY A 173 -12.88 3.76 -12.79
CA GLY A 173 -12.11 4.97 -13.04
C GLY A 173 -11.62 4.98 -14.49
N GLU A 174 -11.68 6.16 -15.10
CA GLU A 174 -11.01 6.49 -16.36
C GLU A 174 -9.60 5.91 -16.38
N LYS A 175 -9.18 5.44 -17.56
CA LYS A 175 -7.86 4.87 -17.83
C LYS A 175 -6.80 5.67 -17.07
N HIS A 176 -6.13 5.04 -16.10
CA HIS A 176 -4.80 5.48 -15.69
C HIS A 176 -3.89 5.29 -16.91
N GLU A 177 -3.88 6.28 -17.81
CA GLU A 177 -2.76 6.51 -18.70
C GLU A 177 -1.55 6.61 -17.78
N LYS A 178 -0.57 5.72 -17.97
CA LYS A 178 0.69 5.76 -17.27
C LYS A 178 1.27 7.17 -17.46
N LYS A 179 1.20 8.03 -16.43
CA LYS A 179 2.14 9.15 -16.37
C LYS A 179 3.50 8.53 -16.17
N GLU A 180 4.21 8.33 -17.28
CA GLU A 180 5.63 8.08 -17.30
C GLU A 180 6.28 9.09 -16.36
N LYS A 181 6.96 8.58 -15.34
CA LYS A 181 7.80 9.37 -14.46
C LYS A 181 8.83 10.06 -15.36
N PRO A 182 8.89 11.39 -15.47
CA PRO A 182 9.96 12.03 -16.19
C PRO A 182 11.27 11.68 -15.47
N ALA A 183 12.23 11.15 -16.24
CA ALA A 183 13.61 11.00 -15.81
C ALA A 183 14.13 12.39 -15.42
N GLY A 184 14.09 12.68 -14.12
CA GLY A 184 14.66 13.87 -13.52
C GLY A 184 16.17 13.80 -13.67
N LYS A 185 16.68 14.74 -14.46
CA LYS A 185 18.08 14.93 -14.82
C LYS A 185 19.00 14.94 -13.59
N GLU A 186 20.06 14.15 -13.66
CA GLU A 186 21.29 14.41 -12.92
C GLU A 186 21.79 15.82 -13.25
N LYS A 187 21.92 16.65 -12.21
CA LYS A 187 22.90 17.74 -12.16
C LYS A 187 23.28 17.98 -10.71
N ALA A 188 24.54 17.72 -10.39
CA ALA A 188 25.32 18.44 -9.38
C ALA A 188 26.81 18.17 -9.61
N PRO A 189 27.71 19.04 -9.15
CA PRO A 189 28.78 19.59 -9.97
C PRO A 189 30.18 19.05 -9.64
N GLU A 190 31.02 18.88 -10.67
CA GLU A 190 32.46 18.77 -10.46
C GLU A 190 33.08 20.15 -10.23
N SER A 191 33.57 20.30 -9.00
CA SER A 191 34.43 21.38 -8.55
C SER A 191 35.74 21.36 -9.34
N LYS A 192 36.07 22.49 -9.98
CA LYS A 192 37.44 22.72 -10.45
C LYS A 192 38.39 22.81 -9.26
N GLN A 193 39.38 21.93 -9.24
CA GLN A 193 40.66 22.14 -8.57
C GLN A 193 41.60 22.86 -9.56
N GLY A 194 42.36 23.84 -9.07
CA GLY A 194 43.48 24.47 -9.80
C GLY A 194 43.23 25.91 -10.22
#